data_AF-A0A8H6W1I2-F1
#
_entry.id   AF-A0A8H6W1I2-F1
#
_cell.length_a   1.000
_cell.length_b   1.000
_cell.length_c   1.000
_cell.angle_alpha   90.00
_cell.angle_beta   90.00
_cell.angle_gamma   90.00
#
_symmetry.space_group_name_H-M   'P 1'
#
loop_
_entity.id
_entity.type
_entity.pdbx_description
1 polymer ?
#
loop_
_entity_poly.entity_id
_entity_poly.type
_entity_poly.pdbx_seq_one_letter_code
_entity_poly.pdbx_strand_id
1 'polypeptide(L)'
;MGSSSIPPSKHIPQGKLSTMRDTVYPHAQSIHKGNPIYGPIPNTAAEPRQLLPMGNVAPPIPTANIASTAPNKEHRLPTPTGYAKRKVITQYERDHYYHGISDSPPPLLWRSDLEENLFPTPAPGERFFSIPVKTAHDASGTPLAPVWPIVAPMILAVLKARGIKYSSMMPVRFLIEQDGKDAYIGPIVIWIAVPPNSSSAAIVCDATPDILGILADKQVTGVVVEWYIGEVKRLVDPR
;
A
#
# COMPACT_ATOMS: atom_id res chain seq x y z
N MET A 1 44.96 13.81 -50.04
CA MET A 1 44.09 12.79 -50.65
C MET A 1 44.08 11.59 -49.71
N GLY A 2 43.08 11.49 -48.84
CA GLY A 2 42.90 10.37 -47.92
C GLY A 2 41.43 9.97 -47.96
N SER A 3 41.14 8.84 -48.58
CA SER A 3 39.78 8.36 -48.80
C SER A 3 39.20 7.81 -47.50
N SER A 4 38.15 8.47 -47.01
CA SER A 4 37.32 8.02 -45.90
C SER A 4 36.27 7.03 -46.44
N SER A 5 36.26 5.81 -45.91
CA SER A 5 35.27 4.78 -46.27
C SER A 5 34.17 4.78 -45.22
N ILE A 6 32.97 5.20 -45.62
CA ILE A 6 31.73 5.15 -44.83
C ILE A 6 31.03 3.82 -45.14
N PRO A 7 30.62 3.02 -44.13
CA PRO A 7 29.83 1.82 -44.38
C PRO A 7 28.34 2.16 -44.65
N PRO A 8 27.62 1.35 -45.45
CA PRO A 8 26.31 1.70 -45.97
C PRO A 8 25.18 1.61 -44.93
N SER A 9 24.29 2.60 -45.02
CA SER A 9 23.04 2.73 -44.28
C SER A 9 22.08 1.58 -44.60
N LYS A 10 21.62 0.86 -43.57
CA LYS A 10 20.56 -0.14 -43.70
C LYS A 10 19.19 0.54 -43.65
N HIS A 11 18.48 0.44 -44.76
CA HIS A 11 17.09 0.83 -44.93
C HIS A 11 16.19 0.10 -43.91
N ILE A 12 15.46 0.85 -43.08
CA ILE A 12 14.37 0.34 -42.24
C ILE A 12 13.05 0.70 -42.92
N PRO A 13 12.18 -0.26 -43.29
CA PRO A 13 10.84 0.06 -43.77
C PRO A 13 9.97 0.53 -42.61
N GLN A 14 9.47 1.77 -42.69
CA GLN A 14 8.31 2.20 -41.92
C GLN A 14 7.06 1.57 -42.52
N GLY A 15 6.25 0.91 -41.67
CA GLY A 15 4.90 0.51 -42.06
C GLY A 15 4.26 -0.52 -41.14
N LYS A 16 3.75 -0.09 -39.99
CA LYS A 16 2.36 -0.35 -39.54
C LYS A 16 2.12 0.24 -38.16
N LEU A 17 1.47 1.40 -38.15
CA LEU A 17 0.69 1.90 -37.04
C LEU A 17 -0.65 1.14 -37.06
N SER A 18 -0.99 0.43 -35.98
CA SER A 18 -2.33 0.47 -35.35
C SER A 18 -2.59 -0.80 -34.51
N THR A 19 -3.06 -0.52 -33.29
CA THR A 19 -3.88 -1.36 -32.41
C THR A 19 -3.24 -2.60 -31.78
N MET A 20 -2.68 -2.40 -30.58
CA MET A 20 -2.80 -3.38 -29.50
C MET A 20 -3.20 -2.65 -28.21
N ARG A 21 -4.51 -2.72 -27.93
CA ARG A 21 -5.03 -2.65 -26.56
C ARG A 21 -4.81 -4.04 -25.94
N ASP A 22 -4.72 -4.06 -24.62
CA ASP A 22 -4.59 -5.24 -23.74
C ASP A 22 -3.17 -5.75 -23.47
N THR A 23 -2.42 -4.99 -22.66
CA THR A 23 -1.20 -5.51 -22.02
C THR A 23 -1.60 -6.37 -20.81
N VAL A 24 -1.62 -7.66 -21.07
CA VAL A 24 -1.63 -8.79 -20.14
C VAL A 24 -0.42 -8.70 -19.21
N TYR A 25 -0.56 -9.01 -17.92
CA TYR A 25 0.56 -9.17 -16.97
C TYR A 25 1.14 -10.60 -17.09
N PRO A 26 2.33 -10.82 -17.68
CA PRO A 26 2.90 -12.16 -17.83
C PRO A 26 4.21 -12.35 -17.06
N HIS A 27 4.62 -11.46 -16.14
CA HIS A 27 5.96 -11.55 -15.54
C HIS A 27 6.07 -11.48 -14.01
N ALA A 28 4.98 -11.69 -13.28
CA ALA A 28 5.05 -12.14 -11.88
C ALA A 28 5.17 -13.68 -11.76
N GLN A 29 5.61 -14.37 -12.83
CA GLN A 29 5.54 -15.83 -12.97
C GLN A 29 6.78 -16.62 -12.52
N SER A 30 7.72 -16.02 -11.78
CA SER A 30 8.83 -16.79 -11.21
C SER A 30 9.02 -16.58 -9.72
N ILE A 31 7.94 -16.64 -8.97
CA ILE A 31 7.96 -16.93 -7.52
C ILE A 31 7.16 -18.21 -7.30
N HIS A 32 7.92 -19.31 -7.20
CA HIS A 32 7.57 -20.67 -6.80
C HIS A 32 6.46 -21.45 -7.55
N LYS A 33 6.92 -22.51 -8.24
CA LYS A 33 6.20 -23.79 -8.38
C LYS A 33 5.87 -24.34 -6.99
N GLY A 34 4.72 -23.98 -6.45
CA GLY A 34 4.15 -24.53 -5.23
C GLY A 34 2.64 -24.27 -5.24
N ASN A 35 1.85 -25.33 -5.36
CA ASN A 35 0.39 -25.25 -5.45
C ASN A 35 -0.21 -24.38 -4.34
N PRO A 36 -1.10 -23.42 -4.66
CA PRO A 36 -2.02 -22.89 -3.66
C PRO A 36 -3.04 -23.98 -3.32
N ILE A 37 -2.79 -24.71 -2.24
CA ILE A 37 -3.85 -25.39 -1.50
C ILE A 37 -4.67 -24.27 -0.88
N TYR A 38 -5.93 -24.12 -1.29
CA TYR A 38 -7.11 -23.67 -0.52
C TYR A 38 -8.16 -23.17 -1.53
N GLY A 39 -9.10 -24.06 -1.86
CA GLY A 39 -10.32 -23.71 -2.59
C GLY A 39 -11.34 -22.96 -1.72
N PRO A 40 -12.43 -22.45 -2.31
CA PRO A 40 -13.42 -21.64 -1.60
C PRO A 40 -14.25 -22.49 -0.62
N ILE A 41 -14.41 -22.00 0.62
CA ILE A 41 -15.31 -22.58 1.64
C ILE A 41 -16.70 -21.92 1.51
N PRO A 42 -17.81 -22.69 1.60
CA PRO A 42 -19.17 -22.22 1.33
C PRO A 42 -19.79 -21.35 2.44
N ASN A 43 -20.63 -20.41 2.00
CA ASN A 43 -21.51 -19.56 2.81
C ASN A 43 -22.49 -20.40 3.62
N THR A 44 -22.58 -20.20 4.94
CA THR A 44 -23.70 -20.69 5.76
C THR A 44 -24.33 -19.51 6.49
N ALA A 45 -25.65 -19.41 6.32
CA ALA A 45 -26.53 -18.39 6.87
C ALA A 45 -26.70 -18.52 8.39
N ALA A 46 -26.91 -17.39 9.08
CA ALA A 46 -27.53 -17.36 10.40
C ALA A 46 -28.42 -16.11 10.51
N GLU A 47 -29.70 -16.34 10.78
CA GLU A 47 -30.76 -15.37 11.07
C GLU A 47 -30.75 -14.91 12.56
N PRO A 48 -31.54 -13.89 12.94
CA PRO A 48 -31.22 -12.97 14.04
C PRO A 48 -31.83 -13.36 15.39
N ARG A 49 -31.22 -12.87 16.49
CA ARG A 49 -31.86 -12.87 17.82
C ARG A 49 -32.18 -11.45 18.27
N GLN A 50 -33.39 -11.34 18.81
CA GLN A 50 -34.15 -10.15 19.17
C GLN A 50 -33.63 -9.43 20.43
N LEU A 51 -33.88 -8.12 20.46
CA LEU A 51 -33.76 -7.17 21.58
C LEU A 51 -34.94 -7.27 22.54
N LEU A 52 -34.73 -7.02 23.84
CA LEU A 52 -35.62 -6.35 24.83
C LEU A 52 -34.85 -6.18 26.18
N PRO A 53 -35.29 -5.34 27.15
CA PRO A 53 -35.45 -3.88 27.12
C PRO A 53 -34.77 -3.17 28.32
N MET A 54 -34.93 -1.84 28.36
CA MET A 54 -34.32 -0.87 29.28
C MET A 54 -34.71 -0.93 30.77
N GLY A 55 -33.80 -0.43 31.61
CA GLY A 55 -34.05 0.18 32.92
C GLY A 55 -32.77 0.18 33.79
N ASN A 56 -32.45 1.15 34.64
CA ASN A 56 -32.99 2.46 34.95
C ASN A 56 -31.98 3.18 35.90
N VAL A 57 -32.05 4.52 35.98
CA VAL A 57 -31.56 5.43 37.05
C VAL A 57 -30.06 5.84 37.10
N ALA A 58 -29.83 7.14 36.90
CA ALA A 58 -28.61 7.88 37.24
C ALA A 58 -28.79 8.66 38.57
N PRO A 59 -27.75 8.82 39.41
CA PRO A 59 -27.83 9.64 40.62
C PRO A 59 -27.53 11.15 40.38
N PRO A 60 -27.96 12.05 41.28
CA PRO A 60 -27.98 13.50 41.07
C PRO A 60 -26.63 14.20 41.30
N ILE A 61 -26.47 15.34 40.63
CA ILE A 61 -25.35 16.29 40.73
C ILE A 61 -25.58 17.25 41.92
N PRO A 62 -24.57 17.60 42.74
CA PRO A 62 -24.68 18.69 43.71
C PRO A 62 -24.32 20.05 43.10
N THR A 63 -25.14 21.06 43.40
CA THR A 63 -25.03 22.46 42.97
C THR A 63 -24.13 23.29 43.90
N ALA A 64 -23.20 24.02 43.26
CA ALA A 64 -22.59 25.33 43.57
C ALA A 64 -22.12 25.72 44.99
N ASN A 65 -20.88 26.23 45.07
CA ASN A 65 -20.55 27.41 45.86
C ASN A 65 -19.74 28.39 44.99
N ILE A 66 -20.23 29.61 44.90
CA ILE A 66 -19.67 30.74 44.15
C ILE A 66 -18.96 31.66 45.17
N ALA A 67 -17.72 32.06 44.90
CA ALA A 67 -17.16 33.28 45.45
C ALA A 67 -16.17 33.94 44.48
N SER A 68 -16.52 35.17 44.13
CA SER A 68 -15.68 36.34 43.83
C SER A 68 -14.85 36.44 42.54
N THR A 69 -15.38 37.30 41.66
CA THR A 69 -14.74 38.51 41.11
C THR A 69 -13.60 38.33 40.08
N ALA A 70 -13.96 38.56 38.82
CA ALA A 70 -13.06 38.77 37.69
C ALA A 70 -12.22 40.07 37.84
N PRO A 71 -11.12 40.20 37.09
CA PRO A 71 -11.31 40.93 35.82
C PRO A 71 -10.67 40.22 34.62
N ASN A 72 -11.53 40.01 33.61
CA ASN A 72 -11.27 40.03 32.18
C ASN A 72 -9.81 39.80 31.70
N LYS A 73 -9.50 38.55 31.35
CA LYS A 73 -8.57 38.24 30.25
C LYS A 73 -9.29 37.32 29.29
N GLU A 74 -9.33 37.73 28.03
CA GLU A 74 -9.95 37.03 26.91
C GLU A 74 -9.76 35.51 27.01
N HIS A 75 -10.87 34.79 27.14
CA HIS A 75 -10.94 33.38 26.82
C HIS A 75 -10.74 33.22 25.31
N ARG A 76 -9.48 33.25 24.87
CA ARG A 76 -9.13 32.67 23.59
C ARG A 76 -9.29 31.17 23.77
N LEU A 77 -10.37 30.62 23.20
CA LEU A 77 -10.48 29.19 22.93
C LEU A 77 -9.12 28.71 22.39
N PRO A 78 -8.54 27.62 22.89
CA PRO A 78 -7.40 27.03 22.21
C PRO A 78 -7.88 26.67 20.82
N THR A 79 -7.43 27.42 19.82
CA THR A 79 -7.45 27.01 18.43
C THR A 79 -6.89 25.59 18.41
N PRO A 80 -7.50 24.62 17.71
CA PRO A 80 -6.90 23.30 17.58
C PRO A 80 -5.53 23.50 16.92
N THR A 81 -4.47 23.47 17.72
CA THR A 81 -3.11 23.65 17.24
C THR A 81 -2.78 22.44 16.39
N GLY A 82 -2.81 22.65 15.08
CA GLY A 82 -2.20 21.77 14.10
C GLY A 82 -2.90 20.42 13.95
N TYR A 83 -3.90 20.36 13.08
CA TYR A 83 -3.96 19.22 12.18
C TYR A 83 -2.64 19.26 11.40
N ALA A 84 -1.62 18.52 11.88
CA ALA A 84 -0.44 18.23 11.09
C ALA A 84 -0.99 17.72 9.75
N LYS A 85 -0.71 18.47 8.68
CA LYS A 85 -1.18 18.15 7.35
C LYS A 85 -0.61 16.78 7.02
N ARG A 86 -1.42 15.71 7.15
CA ARG A 86 -1.00 14.34 6.81
C ARG A 86 -0.37 14.41 5.44
N LYS A 87 0.84 13.88 5.30
CA LYS A 87 1.52 13.87 4.02
C LYS A 87 0.69 13.09 3.02
N VAL A 88 0.61 13.61 1.81
CA VAL A 88 -0.16 13.01 0.72
C VAL A 88 0.84 12.49 -0.30
N ILE A 89 0.62 11.27 -0.79
CA ILE A 89 1.39 10.71 -1.89
C ILE A 89 1.19 11.59 -3.12
N THR A 90 2.31 12.08 -3.64
CA THR A 90 2.31 12.90 -4.86
C THR A 90 1.95 12.03 -6.06
N GLN A 91 1.45 12.64 -7.14
CA GLN A 91 1.20 11.89 -8.37
C GLN A 91 2.49 11.26 -8.92
N TYR A 92 3.61 11.97 -8.82
CA TYR A 92 4.92 11.46 -9.20
C TYR A 92 5.30 10.19 -8.44
N GLU A 93 5.19 10.22 -7.11
CA GLU A 93 5.45 9.04 -6.27
C GLU A 93 4.48 7.91 -6.60
N ARG A 94 3.18 8.20 -6.75
CA ARG A 94 2.17 7.20 -7.13
C ARG A 94 2.57 6.39 -8.36
N ASP A 95 3.10 7.06 -9.37
CA ASP A 95 3.40 6.46 -10.67
C ASP A 95 4.78 5.77 -10.71
N HIS A 96 5.71 6.17 -9.85
CA HIS A 96 7.11 5.73 -9.91
C HIS A 96 7.57 4.93 -8.69
N TYR A 97 6.74 4.77 -7.65
CA TYR A 97 7.15 4.12 -6.40
C TYR A 97 7.69 2.70 -6.61
N TYR A 98 7.09 1.94 -7.52
CA TYR A 98 7.43 0.56 -7.85
C TYR A 98 8.31 0.43 -9.09
N HIS A 99 9.07 1.47 -9.43
CA HIS A 99 10.03 1.42 -10.53
C HIS A 99 10.94 0.19 -10.41
N GLY A 100 11.12 -0.55 -11.51
CA GLY A 100 11.90 -1.79 -11.55
C GLY A 100 11.08 -3.08 -11.46
N ILE A 101 9.88 -3.06 -10.88
CA ILE A 101 9.05 -4.27 -10.73
C ILE A 101 8.50 -4.76 -12.07
N SER A 102 8.09 -3.83 -12.93
CA SER A 102 7.63 -4.11 -14.30
C SER A 102 7.73 -2.85 -15.17
N ASP A 103 7.56 -3.01 -16.48
CA ASP A 103 7.52 -1.88 -17.44
C ASP A 103 6.36 -0.91 -17.17
N SER A 104 5.26 -1.41 -16.61
CA SER A 104 4.10 -0.63 -16.19
C SER A 104 3.71 -1.07 -14.78
N PRO A 105 4.38 -0.53 -13.75
CA PRO A 105 4.11 -0.91 -12.38
C PRO A 105 2.73 -0.44 -11.94
N PRO A 106 2.07 -1.15 -11.00
CA PRO A 106 0.80 -0.69 -10.48
C PRO A 106 0.97 0.63 -9.71
N PRO A 107 -0.03 1.53 -9.72
CA PRO A 107 0.09 2.79 -8.99
C PRO A 107 -0.04 2.57 -7.48
N LEU A 108 0.82 3.25 -6.72
CA LEU A 108 0.77 3.26 -5.26
C LEU A 108 -0.48 4.04 -4.79
N LEU A 109 -1.25 3.43 -3.90
CA LEU A 109 -2.41 4.06 -3.27
C LEU A 109 -2.03 4.74 -1.95
N TRP A 110 -1.35 4.02 -1.06
CA TRP A 110 -0.93 4.49 0.26
C TRP A 110 0.18 3.62 0.86
N ARG A 111 1.04 4.19 1.73
CA ARG A 111 2.05 3.43 2.49
C ARG A 111 2.22 3.97 3.90
N SER A 112 2.53 3.08 4.85
CA SER A 112 2.57 3.40 6.28
C SER A 112 3.78 4.19 6.73
N ASP A 113 4.88 4.12 6.00
CA ASP A 113 6.15 4.78 6.30
C ASP A 113 6.27 6.17 5.63
N LEU A 114 5.16 6.73 5.13
CA LEU A 114 5.15 7.94 4.30
C LEU A 114 5.81 9.17 4.97
N GLU A 115 5.71 9.27 6.30
CA GLU A 115 6.29 10.38 7.07
C GLU A 115 7.79 10.19 7.36
N GLU A 116 8.24 8.95 7.49
CA GLU A 116 9.62 8.62 7.89
C GLU A 116 10.54 8.37 6.69
N ASN A 117 9.98 7.85 5.60
CA ASN A 117 10.71 7.45 4.41
C ASN A 117 10.23 8.22 3.19
N LEU A 118 10.94 9.29 2.83
CA LEU A 118 10.50 10.16 1.74
C LEU A 118 10.85 9.57 0.37
N PHE A 119 9.90 9.62 -0.56
CA PHE A 119 10.19 9.26 -1.94
C PHE A 119 11.03 10.37 -2.60
N PRO A 120 12.15 10.03 -3.27
CA PRO A 120 13.01 11.02 -3.87
C PRO A 120 12.26 11.69 -5.03
N THR A 121 12.29 13.02 -5.07
CA THR A 121 11.70 13.84 -6.13
C THR A 121 12.78 14.71 -6.75
N PRO A 122 12.84 14.82 -8.09
CA PRO A 122 13.84 15.65 -8.74
C PRO A 122 13.65 17.12 -8.37
N ALA A 123 14.75 17.85 -8.17
CA ALA A 123 14.70 19.29 -8.02
C ALA A 123 14.32 19.96 -9.36
N PRO A 124 13.64 21.12 -9.36
CA PRO A 124 13.36 21.85 -10.58
C PRO A 124 14.64 22.12 -11.40
N GLY A 125 14.68 21.63 -12.64
CA GLY A 125 15.83 21.79 -13.54
C GLY A 125 16.93 20.72 -13.43
N GLU A 126 16.76 19.71 -12.56
CA GLU A 126 17.68 18.59 -12.46
C GLU A 126 17.64 17.72 -13.72
N ARG A 127 18.79 17.56 -14.38
CA ARG A 127 18.90 16.88 -15.69
C ARG A 127 19.22 15.39 -15.57
N PHE A 128 19.86 14.99 -14.47
CA PHE A 128 20.30 13.63 -14.23
C PHE A 128 19.82 13.21 -12.85
N PHE A 129 18.61 12.64 -12.81
CA PHE A 129 17.98 12.15 -11.60
C PHE A 129 17.61 10.68 -11.80
N SER A 130 17.99 9.85 -10.83
CA SER A 130 17.72 8.41 -10.85
C SER A 130 16.87 8.05 -9.63
N ILE A 131 15.74 7.41 -9.88
CA ILE A 131 14.89 6.86 -8.84
C ILE A 131 15.34 5.44 -8.49
N PRO A 132 15.13 5.00 -7.24
CA PRO A 132 15.48 3.65 -6.85
C PRO A 132 14.74 2.60 -7.69
N VAL A 133 15.46 1.58 -8.13
CA VAL A 133 14.95 0.37 -8.77
C VAL A 133 14.61 -0.64 -7.67
N LYS A 134 13.40 -1.19 -7.71
CA LYS A 134 12.91 -2.20 -6.78
C LYS A 134 12.80 -3.55 -7.49
N THR A 135 13.37 -4.57 -6.86
CA THR A 135 13.12 -5.98 -7.20
C THR A 135 12.34 -6.62 -6.06
N ALA A 136 11.19 -7.21 -6.38
CA ALA A 136 10.35 -7.88 -5.39
C ALA A 136 10.89 -9.28 -5.07
N HIS A 137 11.09 -9.54 -3.78
CA HIS A 137 11.40 -10.85 -3.23
C HIS A 137 10.31 -11.28 -2.26
N ASP A 138 10.14 -12.59 -2.09
CA ASP A 138 9.31 -13.08 -0.99
C ASP A 138 9.91 -12.68 0.37
N ALA A 139 9.07 -12.68 1.40
CA ALA A 139 9.50 -12.44 2.77
C ALA A 139 9.92 -13.75 3.49
N SER A 140 10.42 -14.76 2.77
CA SER A 140 10.94 -15.97 3.40
C SER A 140 12.15 -15.66 4.28
N GLY A 141 12.37 -16.48 5.31
CA GLY A 141 13.48 -16.28 6.26
C GLY A 141 13.31 -15.07 7.20
N THR A 142 12.15 -14.41 7.20
CA THR A 142 11.83 -13.31 8.12
C THR A 142 11.04 -13.80 9.34
N PRO A 143 10.97 -13.03 10.44
CA PRO A 143 10.09 -13.33 11.57
C PRO A 143 8.60 -13.42 11.20
N LEU A 144 8.18 -12.86 10.06
CA LEU A 144 6.80 -12.94 9.57
C LEU A 144 6.47 -14.33 9.00
N ALA A 145 7.42 -14.99 8.35
CA ALA A 145 7.18 -16.27 7.66
C ALA A 145 6.51 -17.35 8.54
N PRO A 146 6.98 -17.64 9.77
CA PRO A 146 6.35 -18.68 10.60
C PRO A 146 4.96 -18.30 11.12
N VAL A 147 4.64 -17.00 11.22
CA VAL A 147 3.36 -16.53 11.76
C VAL A 147 2.36 -16.11 10.67
N TRP A 148 2.80 -16.02 9.41
CA TRP A 148 1.97 -15.61 8.27
C TRP A 148 0.64 -16.38 8.15
N PRO A 149 0.60 -17.73 8.30
CA PRO A 149 -0.65 -18.49 8.25
C PRO A 149 -1.68 -18.10 9.32
N ILE A 150 -1.22 -17.46 10.40
CA ILE A 150 -2.07 -17.01 11.52
C ILE A 150 -2.49 -15.55 11.29
N VAL A 151 -1.55 -14.65 10.96
CA VAL A 151 -1.85 -13.22 10.83
C VAL A 151 -2.59 -12.88 9.54
N ALA A 152 -2.35 -13.59 8.44
CA ALA A 152 -3.01 -13.29 7.18
C ALA A 152 -4.54 -13.41 7.27
N PRO A 153 -5.13 -14.49 7.82
CA PRO A 153 -6.58 -14.55 8.08
C PRO A 153 -7.10 -13.42 8.99
N MET A 154 -6.33 -13.01 10.00
CA MET A 154 -6.72 -11.90 10.89
C MET A 154 -6.77 -10.57 10.14
N ILE A 155 -5.78 -10.30 9.28
CA ILE A 155 -5.77 -9.12 8.42
C ILE A 155 -6.97 -9.15 7.48
N LEU A 156 -7.26 -10.29 6.84
CA LEU A 156 -8.45 -10.43 5.99
C LEU A 156 -9.75 -10.17 6.75
N ALA A 157 -9.84 -10.56 8.02
CA ALA A 157 -11.00 -10.25 8.87
C ALA A 157 -11.14 -8.73 9.09
N VAL A 158 -10.04 -8.00 9.32
CA VAL A 158 -10.05 -6.53 9.40
C VAL A 158 -10.53 -5.90 8.09
N LEU A 159 -9.98 -6.33 6.95
CA LEU A 159 -10.39 -5.82 5.64
C LEU A 159 -11.90 -6.02 5.42
N LYS A 160 -12.40 -7.22 5.72
CA LYS A 160 -13.82 -7.56 5.62
C LYS A 160 -14.69 -6.71 6.55
N ALA A 161 -14.31 -6.58 7.82
CA ALA A 161 -15.05 -5.79 8.80
C ALA A 161 -15.13 -4.31 8.42
N ARG A 162 -14.10 -3.78 7.78
CA ARG A 162 -14.04 -2.40 7.27
C ARG A 162 -14.63 -2.22 5.87
N GLY A 163 -15.14 -3.29 5.24
CA GLY A 163 -15.71 -3.25 3.89
C GLY A 163 -14.69 -3.00 2.78
N ILE A 164 -13.40 -3.21 3.04
CA ILE A 164 -12.32 -3.01 2.07
C ILE A 164 -12.22 -4.25 1.18
N LYS A 165 -12.43 -4.06 -0.11
CA LYS A 165 -12.16 -5.10 -1.12
C LYS A 165 -10.66 -5.18 -1.38
N TYR A 166 -10.15 -6.39 -1.53
CA TYR A 166 -8.77 -6.64 -1.93
C TYR A 166 -8.75 -7.62 -3.10
N SER A 167 -7.73 -7.52 -3.94
CA SER A 167 -7.47 -8.44 -5.05
C SER A 167 -6.31 -9.38 -4.76
N SER A 168 -5.33 -8.94 -3.96
CA SER A 168 -4.18 -9.73 -3.55
C SER A 168 -3.62 -9.20 -2.23
N MET A 169 -2.98 -10.07 -1.46
CA MET A 169 -2.24 -9.71 -0.25
C MET A 169 -1.07 -10.68 -0.10
N MET A 170 0.15 -10.16 -0.05
CA MET A 170 1.36 -10.98 0.08
C MET A 170 2.43 -10.28 0.92
N PRO A 171 3.26 -11.04 1.65
CA PRO A 171 4.41 -10.49 2.33
C PRO A 171 5.61 -10.47 1.37
N VAL A 172 6.24 -9.31 1.20
CA VAL A 172 7.39 -9.13 0.31
C VAL A 172 8.51 -8.36 1.00
N ARG A 173 9.70 -8.43 0.40
CA ARG A 173 10.79 -7.49 0.66
C ARG A 173 11.27 -6.96 -0.69
N PHE A 174 11.63 -5.68 -0.74
CA PHE A 174 12.22 -5.10 -1.93
C PHE A 174 13.73 -5.06 -1.79
N LEU A 175 14.46 -5.64 -2.74
CA LEU A 175 15.84 -5.25 -2.98
C LEU A 175 15.79 -3.89 -3.68
N ILE A 176 16.48 -2.90 -3.13
CA ILE A 176 16.46 -1.53 -3.59
C ILE A 176 17.85 -1.16 -4.08
N GLU A 177 17.95 -0.80 -5.34
CA GLU A 177 19.17 -0.37 -6.02
C GLU A 177 19.02 1.10 -6.41
N GLN A 178 20.06 1.90 -6.19
CA GLN A 178 20.08 3.29 -6.60
C GLN A 178 21.47 3.66 -7.09
N ASP A 179 21.56 4.42 -8.18
CA ASP A 179 22.83 4.81 -8.76
C ASP A 179 23.77 5.44 -7.73
N GLY A 180 24.99 4.92 -7.66
CA GLY A 180 26.01 5.40 -6.72
C GLY A 180 25.80 4.97 -5.26
N LYS A 181 24.89 4.04 -4.98
CA LYS A 181 24.66 3.47 -3.65
C LYS A 181 24.67 1.95 -3.70
N ASP A 182 25.12 1.34 -2.60
CA ASP A 182 25.02 -0.11 -2.42
C ASP A 182 23.57 -0.55 -2.36
N ALA A 183 23.27 -1.68 -2.99
CA ALA A 183 21.97 -2.30 -2.94
C ALA A 183 21.65 -2.73 -1.50
N TYR A 184 20.40 -2.54 -1.07
CA TYR A 184 19.96 -2.97 0.25
C TYR A 184 18.58 -3.61 0.22
N ILE A 185 18.33 -4.52 1.16
CA ILE A 185 17.02 -5.15 1.30
C ILE A 185 16.17 -4.31 2.26
N GLY A 186 15.04 -3.81 1.76
CA GLY A 186 14.07 -3.04 2.51
C GLY A 186 13.39 -3.81 3.65
N PRO A 187 12.46 -3.14 4.37
CA PRO A 187 11.70 -3.76 5.45
C PRO A 187 10.80 -4.89 4.92
N ILE A 188 10.19 -5.62 5.85
CA ILE A 188 9.08 -6.50 5.53
C ILE A 188 7.91 -5.62 5.09
N VAL A 189 7.30 -5.94 3.95
CA VAL A 189 6.15 -5.21 3.42
C VAL A 189 4.96 -6.15 3.34
N ILE A 190 3.82 -5.75 3.92
CA ILE A 190 2.52 -6.35 3.57
C ILE A 190 2.00 -5.60 2.35
N TRP A 191 2.06 -6.24 1.19
CA TRP A 191 1.73 -5.64 -0.09
C TRP A 191 0.30 -6.02 -0.50
N ILE A 192 -0.61 -5.05 -0.44
CA ILE A 192 -2.05 -5.27 -0.59
C ILE A 192 -2.55 -4.58 -1.85
N ALA A 193 -3.10 -5.37 -2.77
CA ALA A 193 -3.77 -4.85 -3.96
C ALA A 193 -5.24 -4.58 -3.65
N VAL A 194 -5.74 -3.41 -4.01
CA VAL A 194 -7.18 -3.13 -4.06
C VAL A 194 -7.64 -2.97 -5.52
N PRO A 195 -8.86 -3.43 -5.86
CA PRO A 195 -9.41 -3.18 -7.18
C PRO A 195 -9.50 -1.67 -7.48
N PRO A 196 -9.35 -1.25 -8.74
CA PRO A 196 -9.65 0.10 -9.20
C PRO A 196 -11.00 0.58 -8.67
N ASN A 197 -11.04 1.84 -8.20
CA ASN A 197 -12.25 2.52 -7.71
C ASN A 197 -12.95 1.83 -6.52
N SER A 198 -12.31 0.87 -5.85
CA SER A 198 -12.92 0.15 -4.71
C SER A 198 -12.55 0.72 -3.34
N SER A 199 -11.50 1.54 -3.27
CA SER A 199 -11.02 2.14 -2.03
C SER A 199 -10.32 3.48 -2.30
N SER A 200 -9.97 4.20 -1.24
CA SER A 200 -9.23 5.45 -1.29
C SER A 200 -8.07 5.44 -0.31
N ALA A 201 -7.09 6.33 -0.51
CA ALA A 201 -5.93 6.46 0.39
C ALA A 201 -6.35 6.71 1.85
N ALA A 202 -7.42 7.47 2.08
CA ALA A 202 -7.95 7.73 3.43
C ALA A 202 -8.47 6.44 4.09
N ILE A 203 -9.29 5.66 3.37
CA ILE A 203 -9.86 4.40 3.89
C ILE A 203 -8.76 3.41 4.27
N VAL A 204 -7.76 3.23 3.41
CA VAL A 204 -6.67 2.27 3.68
C VAL A 204 -5.69 2.78 4.73
N CYS A 205 -5.48 4.10 4.81
CA CYS A 205 -4.71 4.75 5.87
C CYS A 205 -5.34 4.48 7.24
N ASP A 206 -6.67 4.67 7.36
CA ASP A 206 -7.39 4.46 8.62
C ASP A 206 -7.52 2.98 9.02
N ALA A 207 -7.36 2.05 8.07
CA ALA A 207 -7.33 0.61 8.34
C ALA A 207 -5.95 0.08 8.73
N THR A 208 -4.89 0.77 8.33
CA THR A 208 -3.51 0.31 8.52
C THR A 208 -3.13 0.10 10.00
N PRO A 209 -3.51 0.96 10.96
CA PRO A 209 -3.15 0.75 12.36
C PRO A 209 -3.60 -0.61 12.92
N ASP A 210 -4.79 -1.10 12.53
CA ASP A 210 -5.28 -2.42 12.96
C ASP A 210 -4.39 -3.55 12.43
N ILE A 211 -3.94 -3.44 11.17
CA ILE A 211 -3.04 -4.42 10.52
C ILE A 211 -1.69 -4.42 11.24
N LEU A 212 -1.14 -3.24 11.51
CA LEU A 212 0.11 -3.10 12.26
C LEU A 212 -0.03 -3.63 13.70
N GLY A 213 -1.18 -3.43 14.35
CA GLY A 213 -1.48 -4.01 15.67
C GLY A 213 -1.44 -5.53 15.67
N ILE A 214 -2.09 -6.18 14.68
CA ILE A 214 -2.06 -7.65 14.52
C ILE A 214 -0.62 -8.18 14.41
N LEU A 215 0.24 -7.48 13.65
CA LEU A 215 1.63 -7.86 13.45
C LEU A 215 2.46 -7.64 14.72
N ALA A 216 2.24 -6.53 15.41
CA ALA A 216 2.90 -6.20 16.67
C ALA A 216 2.55 -7.20 17.79
N ASP A 217 1.30 -7.67 17.87
CA ASP A 217 0.86 -8.70 18.80
C ASP A 217 1.59 -10.04 18.59
N LYS A 218 2.14 -10.27 17.39
CA LYS A 218 3.00 -11.42 17.05
C LYS A 218 4.49 -11.07 17.09
N GLN A 219 4.86 -9.93 17.66
CA GLN A 219 6.23 -9.43 17.77
C GLN A 219 6.91 -9.23 16.40
N VAL A 220 6.13 -9.05 15.33
CA VAL A 220 6.65 -8.70 14.00
C VAL A 220 6.65 -7.18 13.88
N THR A 221 7.77 -6.56 14.22
CA THR A 221 7.96 -5.11 14.22
C THR A 221 8.72 -4.63 12.98
N GLY A 222 8.65 -3.32 12.68
CA GLY A 222 9.35 -2.73 11.54
C GLY A 222 8.75 -3.12 10.18
N VAL A 223 7.48 -3.53 10.17
CA VAL A 223 6.73 -3.86 8.95
C VAL A 223 6.13 -2.59 8.35
N VAL A 224 6.17 -2.47 7.03
CA VAL A 224 5.47 -1.44 6.28
C VAL A 224 4.24 -2.05 5.63
N VAL A 225 3.10 -1.37 5.69
CA VAL A 225 1.90 -1.77 4.92
C VAL A 225 1.82 -0.87 3.70
N GLU A 226 1.86 -1.48 2.52
CA GLU A 226 1.76 -0.78 1.25
C GLU A 226 0.53 -1.24 0.48
N TRP A 227 -0.25 -0.26 0.03
CA TRP A 227 -1.47 -0.45 -0.72
C TRP A 227 -1.27 0.05 -2.13
N TYR A 228 -1.68 -0.75 -3.11
CA TYR A 228 -1.59 -0.40 -4.52
C TYR A 228 -2.89 -0.74 -5.24
N ILE A 229 -3.13 -0.07 -6.36
CA ILE A 229 -4.28 -0.38 -7.20
C ILE A 229 -3.87 -1.49 -8.16
N GLY A 230 -4.62 -2.59 -8.14
CA GLY A 230 -4.35 -3.72 -9.02
C GLY A 230 -5.49 -4.73 -9.01
N GLU A 231 -5.72 -5.35 -10.16
CA GLU A 231 -6.65 -6.47 -10.29
C GLU A 231 -5.89 -7.75 -10.62
N VAL A 232 -6.32 -8.86 -10.01
CA VAL A 232 -5.85 -10.19 -10.40
C VAL A 232 -6.70 -10.65 -11.58
N LYS A 233 -6.10 -10.69 -12.78
CA LYS A 233 -6.72 -11.32 -13.93
C LYS A 233 -6.36 -12.80 -13.95
N ARG A 234 -7.37 -13.66 -14.15
CA ARG A 234 -7.12 -15.08 -14.42
C ARG A 234 -6.46 -15.18 -15.79
N LEU A 235 -5.26 -15.75 -15.84
CA LEU A 235 -4.66 -16.14 -17.11
C LEU A 235 -5.52 -17.26 -17.69
N VAL A 236 -6.14 -16.99 -18.83
CA VAL A 236 -6.75 -18.04 -19.65
C VAL A 236 -5.64 -18.67 -20.46
N ASP A 237 -5.53 -20.00 -20.41
CA ASP A 237 -4.57 -20.69 -21.27
C ASP A 237 -4.85 -20.33 -22.74
N PRO A 238 -3.81 -20.04 -23.54
CA PRO A 238 -3.95 -20.00 -24.98
C PRO A 238 -4.49 -21.35 -25.44
N ARG A 239 -5.65 -21.34 -26.11
CA ARG A 239 -6.15 -22.53 -26.80
C ARG A 239 -5.28 -22.86 -28.01
#